data_AF-A0A3L9M2Z4-F1
#
_entry.id   AF-A0A3L9M2Z4-F1
#
_cell.length_a   1.000
_cell.length_b   1.000
_cell.length_c   1.000
_cell.angle_alpha   90.00
_cell.angle_beta   90.00
_cell.angle_gamma   90.00
#
_symmetry.space_group_name_H-M   'P 1'
#
loop_
_entity.id
_entity.type
_entity.pdbx_description
1 polymer ?
#
loop_
_entity_poly.entity_id
_entity_poly.type
_entity_poly.pdbx_seq_one_letter_code
_entity_poly.pdbx_strand_id
1 'polypeptide(L)'
;MVLSKYSSGASLSAESLEVLLRGFFYGLRFSIYALPTFKQTLTGIKFLNIYIYQNEKYIKNESSVWIMTKEIKDKILSLLTILLLSLIIMGIYFYLRNSRKEDIEIINNSFDFTKGIVIKKTVYKSRSINVKYIVNGKSYIESDGIDERDNINKGDSVMVKYSTEKPELMITQFNDNF
;
A
#
# COMPACT_ATOMS: atom_id res chain seq x y z
N MET A 1 -31.67 -28.66 -10.24
CA MET A 1 -32.81 -28.35 -9.35
C MET A 1 -32.22 -27.47 -8.25
N VAL A 2 -32.37 -26.15 -8.19
CA VAL A 2 -33.56 -25.28 -8.27
C VAL A 2 -33.18 -23.93 -8.91
N LEU A 3 -34.05 -23.40 -9.76
CA LEU A 3 -33.99 -22.09 -10.42
C LEU A 3 -34.66 -20.98 -9.58
N SER A 4 -34.15 -19.76 -9.81
CA SER A 4 -34.83 -18.44 -9.78
C SER A 4 -35.57 -17.95 -8.52
N LYS A 5 -35.13 -16.79 -8.01
CA LYS A 5 -36.00 -15.80 -7.33
C LYS A 5 -35.43 -14.39 -7.53
N TYR A 6 -36.15 -13.55 -8.27
CA TYR A 6 -36.64 -12.22 -7.86
C TYR A 6 -37.15 -11.46 -9.10
N SER A 7 -38.47 -11.52 -9.29
CA SER A 7 -39.24 -10.62 -10.15
C SER A 7 -40.32 -10.01 -9.26
N SER A 8 -40.07 -8.82 -8.72
CA SER A 8 -41.08 -8.05 -7.99
C SER A 8 -41.74 -7.07 -8.96
N GLY A 9 -42.90 -7.48 -9.48
CA GLY A 9 -43.78 -6.58 -10.23
C GLY A 9 -44.44 -5.58 -9.27
N ALA A 10 -44.20 -4.29 -9.50
CA ALA A 10 -44.99 -3.23 -8.90
C ALA A 10 -46.27 -3.07 -9.73
N SER A 11 -47.41 -3.51 -9.20
CA SER A 11 -48.71 -3.20 -9.78
C SER A 11 -49.10 -1.78 -9.40
N LEU A 12 -49.19 -0.86 -10.37
CA LEU A 12 -49.79 0.45 -10.16
C LEU A 12 -51.28 0.28 -9.81
N SER A 13 -51.72 0.91 -8.73
CA SER A 13 -53.13 0.89 -8.32
C SER A 13 -53.97 1.72 -9.29
N ALA A 14 -55.23 1.32 -9.50
CA ALA A 14 -56.15 2.04 -10.40
C ALA A 14 -56.32 3.53 -10.04
N GLU A 15 -56.14 3.89 -8.76
CA GLU A 15 -56.17 5.28 -8.28
C GLU A 15 -55.01 6.12 -8.84
N SER A 16 -53.82 5.53 -9.02
CA SER A 16 -52.66 6.26 -9.57
C SER A 16 -52.79 6.59 -11.06
N LEU A 17 -53.58 5.81 -11.81
CA LEU A 17 -53.92 6.09 -13.22
C LEU A 17 -54.99 7.17 -13.36
N GLU A 18 -55.97 7.24 -12.45
CA GLU A 18 -57.00 8.29 -12.42
C GLU A 18 -56.37 9.69 -12.19
N VAL A 19 -55.37 9.81 -11.31
CA VAL A 19 -54.68 11.08 -11.04
C VAL A 19 -53.88 11.54 -12.27
N LEU A 20 -53.20 10.63 -12.97
CA LEU A 20 -52.46 10.94 -14.19
C LEU A 20 -53.38 11.35 -15.34
N LEU A 21 -54.53 10.69 -15.50
CA LEU A 21 -55.50 11.02 -16.55
C LEU A 21 -56.20 12.35 -16.28
N ARG A 22 -56.56 12.66 -15.04
CA ARG A 22 -57.14 13.97 -14.68
C ARG A 22 -56.15 15.10 -14.94
N GLY A 23 -54.86 14.91 -14.62
CA GLY A 23 -53.82 15.90 -14.94
C GLY A 23 -53.70 16.19 -16.44
N PHE A 24 -53.82 15.15 -17.29
CA PHE A 24 -53.70 15.28 -18.73
C PHE A 24 -54.88 16.03 -19.38
N PHE A 25 -56.12 15.82 -18.89
CA PHE A 25 -57.30 16.50 -19.43
C PHE A 25 -57.45 17.97 -18.99
N TYR A 26 -56.93 18.35 -17.82
CA TYR A 26 -56.89 19.77 -17.42
C TYR A 26 -55.90 20.60 -18.26
N GLY A 27 -54.83 19.98 -18.78
CA GLY A 27 -53.87 20.65 -19.68
C GLY A 27 -54.45 20.96 -21.07
N LEU A 28 -55.33 20.10 -21.59
CA LEU A 28 -55.85 20.23 -22.97
C LEU A 28 -56.98 21.27 -23.13
N ARG A 29 -57.66 21.66 -22.04
CA ARG A 29 -58.75 22.65 -22.11
C ARG A 29 -58.31 24.11 -22.15
N PHE A 30 -57.02 24.40 -21.92
CA PHE A 30 -56.49 25.77 -21.98
C PHE A 30 -55.98 26.22 -23.36
N SER A 31 -56.06 25.36 -24.39
CA SER A 31 -55.37 25.60 -25.67
C SER A 31 -56.23 26.20 -26.81
N ILE A 32 -57.47 26.67 -26.57
CA ILE A 32 -58.37 27.09 -27.69
C ILE A 32 -58.70 28.60 -27.68
N TYR A 33 -58.31 29.39 -26.68
CA TYR A 33 -58.66 30.82 -26.63
C TYR A 33 -57.48 31.76 -26.33
N ALA A 34 -56.40 31.66 -27.10
CA ALA A 34 -55.34 32.69 -27.09
C ALA A 34 -54.50 32.72 -28.37
N LEU A 35 -55.01 33.34 -29.44
CA LEU A 35 -54.16 34.03 -30.42
C LEU A 35 -54.58 35.50 -30.40
N PRO A 36 -53.79 36.37 -29.74
CA PRO A 36 -52.93 37.23 -30.55
C PRO A 36 -51.61 37.62 -29.84
N THR A 37 -50.61 36.74 -29.70
CA THR A 37 -49.25 37.13 -29.27
C THR A 37 -48.13 36.19 -29.75
N PHE A 38 -48.17 35.76 -31.02
CA PHE A 38 -47.11 34.87 -31.57
C PHE A 38 -45.71 35.52 -31.64
N LYS A 39 -45.58 36.84 -31.43
CA LYS A 39 -44.29 37.53 -31.32
C LYS A 39 -43.66 37.51 -29.91
N GLN A 40 -44.43 37.27 -28.84
CA GLN A 40 -43.87 37.21 -27.48
C GLN A 40 -43.36 35.80 -27.11
N THR A 41 -43.91 34.76 -27.74
CA THR A 41 -43.47 33.36 -27.55
C THR A 41 -42.09 33.10 -28.15
N LEU A 42 -41.75 33.72 -29.27
CA LEU A 42 -40.42 33.63 -29.91
C LEU A 42 -39.30 34.31 -29.09
N THR A 43 -39.59 35.42 -28.40
CA THR A 43 -38.64 36.06 -27.48
C THR A 43 -38.41 35.19 -26.24
N GLY A 44 -39.47 34.62 -25.68
CA GLY A 44 -39.37 33.68 -24.54
C GLY A 44 -38.51 32.44 -24.85
N ILE A 45 -38.65 31.84 -26.04
CA ILE A 45 -37.84 30.69 -26.46
C ILE A 45 -36.35 31.07 -26.61
N LYS A 46 -36.03 32.26 -27.10
CA LYS A 46 -34.65 32.74 -27.17
C LYS A 46 -34.03 32.95 -25.77
N PHE A 47 -34.78 33.48 -24.81
CA PHE A 47 -34.31 33.60 -23.43
C PHE A 47 -34.11 32.25 -22.75
N LEU A 48 -34.98 31.27 -23.01
CA LEU A 48 -34.86 29.93 -22.45
C LEU A 48 -33.60 29.20 -22.96
N ASN A 49 -33.29 29.30 -24.26
CA ASN A 49 -32.07 28.72 -24.83
C ASN A 49 -30.79 29.36 -24.29
N ILE A 50 -30.78 30.68 -24.07
CA ILE A 50 -29.63 31.37 -23.46
C ILE A 50 -29.43 30.90 -22.01
N TYR A 51 -30.52 30.73 -21.25
CA TYR A 51 -30.45 30.27 -19.87
C TYR A 51 -29.98 28.80 -19.75
N ILE A 52 -30.50 27.91 -20.59
CA ILE A 52 -30.06 26.50 -20.65
C ILE A 52 -28.58 26.42 -21.02
N TYR A 53 -28.15 27.18 -22.05
CA TYR A 53 -26.76 27.19 -22.49
C TYR A 53 -25.79 27.71 -21.42
N GLN A 54 -26.19 28.73 -20.65
CA GLN A 54 -25.38 29.21 -19.53
C GLN A 54 -25.27 28.13 -18.44
N ASN A 55 -26.37 27.49 -18.04
CA ASN A 55 -26.35 26.45 -17.01
C ASN A 55 -25.51 25.22 -17.39
N GLU A 56 -25.56 24.75 -18.64
CA GLU A 56 -24.71 23.64 -19.08
C GLU A 56 -23.21 23.97 -18.98
N LYS A 57 -22.82 25.21 -19.27
CA LYS A 57 -21.43 25.67 -19.16
C LYS A 57 -20.98 25.73 -17.69
N TYR A 58 -21.84 26.15 -16.77
CA TYR A 58 -21.54 26.18 -15.33
C TYR A 58 -21.37 24.77 -14.75
N ILE A 59 -22.27 23.83 -15.06
CA ILE A 59 -22.21 22.45 -14.58
C ILE A 59 -20.95 21.75 -15.09
N LYS A 60 -20.58 21.97 -16.36
CA LYS A 60 -19.36 21.40 -16.95
C LYS A 60 -18.10 21.95 -16.26
N ASN A 61 -18.09 23.23 -15.89
CA ASN A 61 -16.97 23.84 -15.17
C ASN A 61 -16.81 23.27 -13.76
N GLU A 62 -17.89 23.14 -12.98
CA GLU A 62 -17.82 22.51 -11.65
C GLU A 62 -17.33 21.06 -11.73
N SER A 63 -17.83 20.25 -12.66
CA SER A 63 -17.40 18.86 -12.81
C SER A 63 -15.89 18.72 -13.12
N SER A 64 -15.32 19.63 -13.91
CA SER A 64 -13.89 19.64 -14.22
C SER A 64 -13.02 20.01 -13.02
N VAL A 65 -13.49 20.90 -12.15
CA VAL A 65 -12.78 21.27 -10.91
C VAL A 65 -12.74 20.11 -9.92
N TRP A 66 -13.84 19.36 -9.78
CA TRP A 66 -13.89 18.16 -8.93
C TRP A 66 -12.97 17.05 -9.43
N ILE A 67 -12.87 16.83 -10.74
CA ILE A 67 -11.94 15.84 -11.32
C ILE A 67 -10.48 16.26 -11.08
N MET A 68 -10.15 17.53 -11.30
CA MET A 68 -8.79 18.05 -11.11
C MET A 68 -8.32 17.98 -9.65
N THR A 69 -9.21 18.24 -8.69
CA THR A 69 -8.87 18.15 -7.26
C THR A 69 -8.68 16.72 -6.77
N LYS A 70 -9.37 15.74 -7.38
CA LYS A 70 -9.19 14.32 -7.07
C LYS A 70 -7.81 13.81 -7.53
N GLU A 71 -7.41 14.14 -8.76
CA GLU A 71 -6.10 13.75 -9.29
C GLU A 71 -4.94 14.32 -8.46
N ILE A 72 -5.04 15.56 -7.99
CA ILE A 72 -4.02 16.18 -7.13
C ILE A 72 -3.95 15.47 -5.77
N LYS A 73 -5.10 15.17 -5.16
CA LYS A 73 -5.15 14.44 -3.87
C LYS A 73 -4.53 13.05 -3.98
N ASP A 74 -4.82 12.32 -5.05
CA ASP A 74 -4.27 10.97 -5.27
C ASP A 74 -2.75 11.00 -5.44
N LYS A 75 -2.21 12.01 -6.14
CA LYS A 75 -0.76 12.21 -6.27
C LYS A 75 -0.08 12.54 -4.94
N ILE A 76 -0.69 13.42 -4.13
CA ILE A 76 -0.16 13.77 -2.80
C ILE A 76 -0.19 12.55 -1.88
N LEU A 77 -1.28 11.78 -1.89
CA LEU A 77 -1.41 10.57 -1.08
C LEU A 77 -0.38 9.51 -1.48
N SER A 78 -0.15 9.32 -2.79
CA SER A 78 0.88 8.43 -3.29
C SER A 78 2.29 8.85 -2.83
N LEU A 79 2.60 10.15 -2.91
CA LEU A 79 3.89 10.68 -2.46
C LEU A 79 4.09 10.52 -0.95
N LEU A 80 3.08 10.81 -0.14
CA LEU A 80 3.11 10.58 1.31
C LEU A 80 3.29 9.10 1.66
N THR A 81 2.67 8.20 0.90
CA THR A 81 2.81 6.76 1.10
C THR A 81 4.24 6.29 0.82
N ILE A 82 4.85 6.77 -0.27
CA ILE A 82 6.25 6.46 -0.62
C ILE A 82 7.20 7.02 0.45
N LEU A 83 6.96 8.24 0.93
CA LEU A 83 7.76 8.86 1.98
C LEU A 83 7.70 8.05 3.29
N LEU A 84 6.50 7.65 3.71
CA LEU A 84 6.31 6.83 4.91
C LEU A 84 7.02 5.47 4.78
N LEU A 85 6.90 4.82 3.62
CA LEU A 85 7.57 3.54 3.36
C LEU A 85 9.10 3.69 3.43
N SER A 86 9.64 4.78 2.88
CA SER A 86 11.07 5.09 2.96
C SER A 86 11.55 5.26 4.40
N LEU A 87 10.78 5.92 5.26
CA LEU A 87 11.11 6.10 6.67
C LEU A 87 11.11 4.76 7.43
N ILE A 88 10.15 3.88 7.13
CA ILE A 88 10.09 2.54 7.74
C ILE A 88 11.33 1.72 7.36
N ILE A 89 11.71 1.69 6.08
CA ILE A 89 12.90 0.97 5.61
C ILE A 89 14.16 1.51 6.29
N MET A 90 14.28 2.84 6.40
CA MET A 90 15.41 3.49 7.06
C MET A 90 15.48 3.15 8.56
N GLY A 91 14.33 3.11 9.23
CA GLY A 91 14.23 2.71 10.64
C GLY A 91 14.68 1.27 10.86
N ILE A 92 14.24 0.33 10.02
CA ILE A 92 14.66 -1.09 10.09
C ILE A 92 16.16 -1.20 9.88
N TYR A 93 16.72 -0.51 8.88
CA TYR A 93 18.16 -0.52 8.62
C TYR A 93 18.97 0.00 9.82
N PHE A 94 18.54 1.10 10.43
CA PHE A 94 19.20 1.66 11.60
C PHE A 94 19.15 0.71 12.80
N TYR A 95 17.98 0.12 13.07
CA TYR A 95 17.77 -0.84 14.15
C TYR A 95 18.69 -2.07 14.01
N LEU A 96 18.70 -2.71 12.83
CA LEU A 96 19.56 -3.88 12.57
C LEU A 96 21.05 -3.54 12.73
N ARG A 97 21.47 -2.36 12.28
CA ARG A 97 22.85 -1.91 12.42
C ARG A 97 23.23 -1.67 13.89
N ASN A 98 22.33 -1.13 14.71
CA ASN A 98 22.61 -0.88 16.12
C ASN A 98 22.65 -2.18 16.92
N SER A 99 21.72 -3.10 16.66
CA SER A 99 21.69 -4.42 17.31
C SER A 99 23.00 -5.18 17.12
N ARG A 100 23.57 -5.20 15.90
CA ARG A 100 24.85 -5.88 15.68
C ARG A 100 26.02 -5.23 16.43
N LYS A 101 26.00 -3.91 16.63
CA LYS A 101 27.01 -3.23 17.44
C LYS A 101 26.89 -3.60 18.91
N GLU A 102 25.68 -3.63 19.44
CA GLU A 102 25.40 -4.07 20.82
C GLU A 102 25.84 -5.52 21.02
N ASP A 103 25.57 -6.41 20.08
CA ASP A 103 26.02 -7.81 20.15
C ASP A 103 27.56 -7.92 20.22
N ILE A 104 28.27 -7.13 19.40
CA ILE A 104 29.74 -7.09 19.40
C ILE A 104 30.26 -6.52 20.72
N GLU A 105 29.60 -5.52 21.29
CA GLU A 105 29.96 -4.97 22.60
C GLU A 105 29.79 -6.01 23.71
N ILE A 106 28.69 -6.77 23.69
CA ILE A 106 28.45 -7.88 24.63
C ILE A 106 29.55 -8.94 24.51
N ILE A 107 29.92 -9.33 23.29
CA ILE A 107 31.03 -10.27 23.07
C ILE A 107 32.33 -9.69 23.65
N ASN A 108 32.67 -8.44 23.33
CA ASN A 108 33.92 -7.84 23.77
C ASN A 108 34.02 -7.63 25.29
N ASN A 109 32.89 -7.50 26.00
CA ASN A 109 32.86 -7.37 27.45
C ASN A 109 33.22 -8.69 28.16
N SER A 110 32.75 -9.83 27.65
CA SER A 110 33.03 -11.15 28.24
C SER A 110 33.08 -12.23 27.15
N PHE A 111 34.30 -12.60 26.72
CA PHE A 111 34.51 -13.59 25.65
C PHE A 111 35.47 -14.72 26.03
N ASP A 112 35.34 -15.80 25.27
CA ASP A 112 36.32 -16.87 25.19
C ASP A 112 36.43 -17.36 23.73
N PHE A 113 37.40 -18.22 23.45
CA PHE A 113 37.67 -18.77 22.14
C PHE A 113 37.35 -20.26 22.06
N THR A 114 36.81 -20.66 20.91
CA THR A 114 36.62 -22.08 20.60
C THR A 114 36.87 -22.32 19.11
N LYS A 115 37.07 -23.59 18.76
CA LYS A 115 37.15 -24.00 17.36
C LYS A 115 35.76 -24.37 16.87
N GLY A 116 35.38 -23.75 15.76
CA GLY A 116 34.18 -24.10 15.01
C GLY A 116 34.51 -24.78 13.69
N ILE A 117 33.53 -25.47 13.12
CA ILE A 117 33.60 -26.08 11.79
C ILE A 117 32.58 -25.39 10.89
N VAL A 118 33.02 -24.95 9.71
CA VAL A 118 32.13 -24.36 8.71
C VAL A 118 31.21 -25.43 8.14
N ILE A 119 29.90 -25.28 8.35
CA ILE A 119 28.89 -26.24 7.86
C ILE A 119 28.22 -25.78 6.57
N LYS A 120 28.25 -24.47 6.28
CA LYS A 120 27.67 -23.88 5.07
C LYS A 120 28.43 -22.60 4.72
N LYS A 121 28.63 -22.36 3.43
CA LYS A 121 29.16 -21.11 2.86
C LYS A 121 28.14 -20.55 1.87
N THR A 122 27.85 -19.27 2.00
CA THR A 122 27.01 -18.52 1.06
C THR A 122 27.88 -17.49 0.35
N VAL A 123 28.06 -17.64 -0.97
CA VAL A 123 28.96 -16.79 -1.78
C VAL A 123 28.23 -15.75 -2.64
N TYR A 124 26.92 -15.94 -2.87
CA TYR A 124 26.11 -15.08 -3.73
C TYR A 124 25.11 -14.28 -2.91
N LYS A 125 25.27 -12.94 -2.91
CA LYS A 125 24.50 -11.93 -2.17
C LYS A 125 24.49 -12.17 -0.64
N SER A 126 25.12 -11.25 0.11
CA SER A 126 25.36 -11.37 1.56
C SER A 126 26.27 -12.54 1.90
N ARG A 127 27.58 -12.35 1.67
CA ARG A 127 28.60 -13.39 1.88
C ARG A 127 28.72 -13.73 3.35
N SER A 128 28.54 -15.01 3.66
CA SER A 128 28.56 -15.49 5.04
C SER A 128 28.93 -16.96 5.13
N ILE A 129 29.36 -17.36 6.31
CA ILE A 129 29.56 -18.76 6.70
C ILE A 129 28.67 -19.08 7.89
N ASN A 130 28.15 -20.30 7.94
CA ASN A 130 27.56 -20.85 9.15
C ASN A 130 28.58 -21.77 9.80
N VAL A 131 28.83 -21.55 11.08
CA VAL A 131 29.84 -22.24 11.86
C VAL A 131 29.16 -23.00 12.99
N LYS A 132 29.47 -24.29 13.09
CA LYS A 132 29.06 -25.12 14.21
C LYS A 132 30.19 -25.21 15.23
N TYR A 133 29.93 -24.91 16.48
CA TYR A 133 30.91 -24.99 17.57
C TYR A 133 30.25 -25.52 18.85
N ILE A 134 31.08 -25.91 19.83
CA ILE A 134 30.63 -26.51 21.09
C ILE A 134 31.17 -25.67 22.24
N VAL A 135 30.28 -25.32 23.17
CA VAL A 135 30.61 -24.63 24.43
C VAL A 135 29.92 -25.40 25.56
N ASN A 136 30.68 -25.80 26.58
CA ASN A 136 30.15 -26.55 27.74
C ASN A 136 29.30 -27.79 27.34
N GLY A 137 29.71 -28.51 26.30
CA GLY A 137 29.01 -29.69 25.79
C GLY A 137 27.76 -29.42 24.95
N LYS A 138 27.33 -28.15 24.81
CA LYS A 138 26.20 -27.75 23.96
C LYS A 138 26.68 -27.25 22.61
N SER A 139 26.03 -27.69 21.55
CA SER A 139 26.33 -27.27 20.18
C SER A 139 25.55 -26.01 19.82
N TYR A 140 26.23 -25.09 19.14
CA TYR A 140 25.68 -23.86 18.57
C TYR A 140 25.95 -23.84 17.07
N ILE A 141 25.07 -23.17 16.32
CA ILE A 141 25.21 -22.97 14.88
C ILE A 141 24.84 -21.53 14.59
N GLU A 142 25.86 -20.72 14.31
CA GLU A 142 25.68 -19.29 14.10
C GLU A 142 26.35 -18.87 12.79
N SER A 143 25.94 -17.70 12.26
CA SER A 143 26.47 -17.17 11.01
C SER A 143 27.26 -15.89 11.23
N ASP A 144 28.34 -15.73 10.47
CA ASP A 144 29.09 -14.48 10.41
C ASP A 144 29.47 -14.13 8.97
N GLY A 145 29.76 -12.85 8.74
CA GLY A 145 30.16 -12.32 7.45
C GLY A 145 31.55 -12.81 7.04
N ILE A 146 31.76 -12.98 5.74
CA ILE A 146 33.07 -13.22 5.14
C ILE A 146 33.26 -12.36 3.90
N ASP A 147 34.50 -12.07 3.56
CA ASP A 147 34.90 -11.37 2.35
C ASP A 147 35.14 -12.34 1.18
N GLU A 148 35.19 -11.80 -0.03
CA GLU A 148 35.56 -12.57 -1.25
C GLU A 148 36.96 -13.17 -1.17
N ARG A 149 37.85 -12.52 -0.41
CA ARG A 149 39.25 -12.89 -0.26
C ARG A 149 39.45 -14.03 0.75
N ASP A 150 38.41 -14.34 1.54
CA ASP A 150 38.48 -15.38 2.54
C ASP A 150 38.36 -16.76 1.88
N ASN A 151 39.50 -17.43 1.76
CA ASN A 151 39.61 -18.77 1.18
C ASN A 151 39.19 -19.84 2.19
N ILE A 152 37.91 -19.84 2.57
CA ILE A 152 37.31 -20.78 3.51
C ILE A 152 36.29 -21.67 2.80
N ASN A 153 36.22 -22.96 3.13
CA ASN A 153 35.27 -23.91 2.57
C ASN A 153 34.49 -24.66 3.66
N LYS A 154 33.42 -25.34 3.26
CA LYS A 154 32.67 -26.21 4.15
C LYS A 154 33.56 -27.35 4.63
N GLY A 155 33.59 -27.59 5.94
CA GLY A 155 34.42 -28.58 6.60
C GLY A 155 35.66 -27.98 7.27
N ASP A 156 36.05 -26.77 6.89
CA ASP A 156 37.23 -26.12 7.46
C ASP A 156 36.99 -25.70 8.91
N SER A 157 38.06 -25.76 9.71
CA SER A 157 38.05 -25.26 11.08
C SER A 157 38.34 -23.76 11.09
N VAL A 158 37.59 -23.02 11.90
CA VAL A 158 37.76 -21.58 12.09
C VAL A 158 37.81 -21.24 13.58
N MET A 159 38.54 -20.19 13.94
CA MET A 159 38.50 -19.64 15.29
C MET A 159 37.20 -18.85 15.49
N VAL A 160 36.51 -19.12 16.60
CA VAL A 160 35.27 -18.46 16.99
C VAL A 160 35.51 -17.78 18.33
N LYS A 161 35.25 -16.47 18.38
CA LYS A 161 35.18 -15.69 19.62
C LYS A 161 33.72 -15.55 19.96
N TYR A 162 33.32 -16.02 21.13
CA TYR A 162 31.92 -16.04 21.56
C TYR A 162 31.77 -15.40 22.93
N SER A 163 30.59 -14.87 23.24
CA SER A 163 30.31 -14.35 24.59
C SER A 163 30.16 -15.48 25.60
N THR A 164 30.86 -15.39 26.73
CA THR A 164 30.72 -16.40 27.81
C THR A 164 29.35 -16.37 28.47
N GLU A 165 28.67 -15.22 28.45
CA GLU A 165 27.32 -15.05 29.00
C GLU A 165 26.24 -15.52 28.03
N LYS A 166 26.42 -15.25 26.73
CA LYS A 166 25.49 -15.59 25.65
C LYS A 166 26.24 -16.28 24.50
N PRO A 167 26.47 -17.60 24.58
CA PRO A 167 27.30 -18.29 23.59
C PRO A 167 26.74 -18.27 22.17
N GLU A 168 25.46 -17.94 21.96
CA GLU A 168 24.87 -17.65 20.64
C GLU A 168 25.43 -16.37 19.98
N LEU A 169 26.01 -15.45 20.75
CA LEU A 169 26.68 -14.28 20.20
C LEU A 169 28.13 -14.64 19.90
N MET A 170 28.47 -14.64 18.61
CA MET A 170 29.81 -14.96 18.15
C MET A 170 30.26 -14.10 16.97
N ILE A 171 31.58 -14.03 16.83
CA ILE A 171 32.29 -13.54 15.66
C ILE A 171 33.40 -14.51 15.29
N THR A 172 33.68 -14.59 14.00
CA THR A 172 34.73 -15.45 13.42
C THR A 172 35.99 -14.64 13.15
N GLN A 173 37.12 -15.33 12.98
CA GLN A 173 38.42 -14.71 12.64
C GLN A 173 38.44 -13.84 11.37
N PHE A 174 37.38 -13.88 10.56
CA PHE A 174 37.22 -13.08 9.35
C PHE A 174 36.53 -11.74 9.61
N ASN A 175 36.01 -11.52 10.82
CA ASN A 175 35.37 -10.27 11.21
C ASN A 175 36.41 -9.24 11.65
N ASP A 176 36.27 -7.99 11.22
CA ASP A 176 37.16 -6.89 11.62
C ASP A 176 37.19 -6.63 13.15
N ASN A 177 36.17 -7.08 13.88
CA ASN A 177 36.05 -6.91 15.34
C ASN A 177 36.55 -8.12 16.15
N PHE A 178 37.17 -9.11 15.49
CA PHE A 178 37.65 -10.33 16.14
C PHE A 178 38.72 -10.05 17.20
#